data_AF-A0A2N0RHJ4-F1
#
_entry.id   AF-A0A2N0RHJ4-F1
#
_cell.length_a   1.000
_cell.length_b   1.000
_cell.length_c   1.000
_cell.angle_alpha   90.00
_cell.angle_beta   90.00
_cell.angle_gamma   90.00
#
_symmetry.space_group_name_H-M   'P 1'
#
loop_
_entity.id
_entity.type
_entity.pdbx_description
1 polymer ?
#
loop_
_entity_poly.entity_id
_entity_poly.type
_entity_poly.pdbx_seq_one_letter_code
_entity_poly.pdbx_strand_id
1 'polypeptide(L)'
;MPGQNLMTRPEYFGSTRRVTRIDLYPFGALDASIRSFRVKNFLKILPTYERLYERKVWGIQNTKCPRCIVEIETWEHIWSCRKNGIYNESKLFSDSIEEICDYVMMDEDANEIKEFKENLMDISTNRSNIMILHNMIREITRGIINEKWMNVCKNSSFKTILRDIFDLYLTKIQEHIWKERCNEMTEIEKQMGIFKDLKRKKRDADDDSEDKETDTRKLDKSKNKKKIKNLIKTDLENKIKNDVFSLGSSNRHRIGNNIISNLINT
;
A
#
# COMPACT_ATOMS: atom_id res chain seq x y z
N MET A 1 -66.46 11.63 34.63
CA MET A 1 -65.94 10.24 34.58
C MET A 1 -64.54 10.29 33.96
N PRO A 2 -63.57 9.53 34.51
CA PRO A 2 -62.37 10.13 35.11
C PRO A 2 -61.03 9.52 34.65
N GLY A 3 -59.93 10.19 35.04
CA GLY A 3 -58.62 9.58 35.35
C GLY A 3 -57.67 9.37 34.15
N GLN A 4 -56.35 9.53 34.25
CA GLN A 4 -55.46 9.66 35.41
C GLN A 4 -54.19 10.46 35.04
N ASN A 5 -53.66 11.16 36.03
CA ASN A 5 -52.29 11.69 36.10
C ASN A 5 -51.23 10.58 35.97
N LEU A 6 -50.02 10.92 35.51
CA LEU A 6 -48.77 10.62 36.22
C LEU A 6 -47.60 11.48 35.66
N MET A 7 -47.05 12.32 36.54
CA MET A 7 -45.71 12.90 36.45
C MET A 7 -44.64 11.81 36.45
N THR A 8 -43.52 11.99 35.73
CA THR A 8 -42.15 11.96 36.31
C THR A 8 -41.09 12.43 35.28
N ARG A 9 -39.94 12.83 35.83
CA ARG A 9 -38.84 13.68 35.32
C ARG A 9 -37.76 12.94 34.47
N PRO A 10 -36.64 13.58 34.03
CA PRO A 10 -35.93 13.32 32.78
C PRO A 10 -34.72 12.38 32.91
N GLU A 11 -34.31 11.76 31.80
CA GLU A 11 -33.01 11.10 31.69
C GLU A 11 -32.22 11.62 30.48
N TYR A 12 -31.03 12.13 30.79
CA TYR A 12 -29.94 12.41 29.87
C TYR A 12 -29.42 11.10 29.26
N PHE A 13 -29.17 11.06 27.94
CA PHE A 13 -28.03 10.31 27.37
C PHE A 13 -27.64 10.92 26.02
N GLY A 14 -26.39 11.38 25.93
CA GLY A 14 -25.81 11.85 24.68
C GLY A 14 -25.47 10.70 23.73
N SER A 15 -25.44 10.97 22.42
CA SER A 15 -24.61 10.23 21.48
C SER A 15 -24.44 10.96 20.15
N THR A 16 -23.24 11.48 19.97
CA THR A 16 -22.35 11.29 18.80
C THR A 16 -22.91 11.46 17.38
N ARG A 17 -22.39 12.54 16.76
CA ARG A 17 -22.22 12.84 15.32
C ARG A 17 -22.50 11.66 14.36
N ARG A 18 -23.53 11.85 13.52
CA ARG A 18 -23.73 11.10 12.28
C ARG A 18 -22.63 11.44 11.29
N VAL A 19 -21.71 10.50 11.06
CA VAL A 19 -20.88 10.47 9.85
C VAL A 19 -21.75 9.93 8.73
N THR A 20 -22.06 10.77 7.75
CA THR A 20 -22.78 10.36 6.54
C THR A 20 -21.83 9.53 5.67
N ARG A 21 -22.13 8.24 5.75
CA ARG A 21 -21.72 7.13 4.90
C ARG A 21 -22.00 7.45 3.42
N ILE A 22 -20.94 7.56 2.62
CA ILE A 22 -21.02 7.36 1.17
C ILE A 22 -20.80 5.86 0.95
N ASP A 23 -21.91 5.13 0.85
CA ASP A 23 -21.93 3.76 0.32
C ASP A 23 -22.37 3.86 -1.15
N LEU A 24 -21.48 3.59 -2.11
CA LEU A 24 -21.84 3.08 -3.45
C LEU A 24 -20.65 2.32 -4.07
N TYR A 25 -20.51 1.04 -3.73
CA TYR A 25 -20.38 -0.14 -4.62
C TYR A 25 -19.65 -1.32 -3.93
N PRO A 26 -20.16 -2.56 -4.00
CA PRO A 26 -19.51 -3.73 -3.43
C PRO A 26 -18.59 -4.40 -4.46
N PHE A 27 -17.27 -4.29 -4.32
CA PHE A 27 -16.32 -5.17 -5.03
C PHE A 27 -15.20 -5.61 -4.09
N GLY A 28 -15.49 -6.59 -3.23
CA GLY A 28 -14.59 -7.04 -2.17
C GLY A 28 -13.20 -7.49 -2.65
N ALA A 29 -13.04 -7.95 -3.90
CA ALA A 29 -11.75 -8.35 -4.46
C ALA A 29 -10.87 -7.18 -4.94
N LEU A 30 -11.47 -6.16 -5.58
CA LEU A 30 -10.75 -4.98 -6.05
C LEU A 30 -10.26 -4.16 -4.86
N ASP A 31 -11.13 -3.93 -3.87
CA ASP A 31 -10.79 -3.28 -2.60
C ASP A 31 -9.70 -4.04 -1.84
N ALA A 32 -9.77 -5.38 -1.79
CA ALA A 32 -8.71 -6.19 -1.17
C ALA A 32 -7.37 -6.06 -1.89
N SER A 33 -7.37 -6.02 -3.23
CA SER A 33 -6.14 -5.88 -4.02
C SER A 33 -5.48 -4.50 -3.84
N ILE A 34 -6.28 -3.43 -3.84
CA ILE A 34 -5.83 -2.05 -3.60
C ILE A 34 -5.29 -1.92 -2.18
N ARG A 35 -6.02 -2.43 -1.18
CA ARG A 35 -5.57 -2.41 0.21
C ARG A 35 -4.29 -3.21 0.41
N SER A 36 -4.18 -4.39 -0.20
CA SER A 36 -2.96 -5.22 -0.14
C SER A 36 -1.76 -4.49 -0.74
N PHE A 37 -1.95 -3.84 -1.89
CA PHE A 37 -0.93 -3.02 -2.51
C PHE A 37 -0.51 -1.87 -1.59
N ARG A 38 -1.45 -1.04 -1.13
CA ARG A 38 -1.17 0.11 -0.25
C ARG A 38 -0.41 -0.29 1.01
N VAL A 39 -0.83 -1.36 1.69
CA VAL A 39 -0.16 -1.85 2.91
C VAL A 39 1.26 -2.35 2.62
N LYS A 40 1.43 -3.18 1.58
CA LYS A 40 2.76 -3.69 1.21
C LYS A 40 3.70 -2.58 0.76
N ASN A 41 3.15 -1.59 0.07
CA ASN A 41 3.89 -0.45 -0.43
C ASN A 41 4.37 0.45 0.71
N PHE A 42 3.47 0.79 1.65
CA PHE A 42 3.81 1.54 2.86
C PHE A 42 4.95 0.92 3.67
N LEU A 43 4.89 -0.41 3.84
CA LEU A 43 5.90 -1.19 4.54
C LEU A 43 7.17 -1.48 3.70
N LYS A 44 7.23 -1.04 2.44
CA LYS A 44 8.30 -1.35 1.47
C LYS A 44 8.58 -2.86 1.34
N ILE A 45 7.53 -3.68 1.37
CA ILE A 45 7.61 -5.16 1.26
C ILE A 45 7.04 -5.71 -0.05
N LEU A 46 6.86 -4.85 -1.06
CA LEU A 46 6.53 -5.28 -2.41
C LEU A 46 7.58 -6.28 -2.92
N PRO A 47 7.18 -7.28 -3.74
CA PRO A 47 8.09 -8.31 -4.22
C PRO A 47 9.05 -7.78 -5.30
N THR A 48 10.14 -7.13 -4.88
CA THR A 48 11.27 -6.72 -5.72
C THR A 48 12.26 -7.87 -5.94
N TYR A 49 13.05 -7.84 -7.01
CA TYR A 49 14.08 -8.86 -7.25
C TYR A 49 15.15 -8.91 -6.17
N GLU A 50 15.54 -7.76 -5.60
CA GLU A 50 16.38 -7.71 -4.40
C GLU A 50 15.80 -8.58 -3.28
N ARG A 51 14.51 -8.38 -2.95
CA ARG A 51 13.84 -9.08 -1.86
C ARG A 51 13.55 -10.55 -2.17
N LEU A 52 13.26 -10.88 -3.43
CA LEU A 52 13.08 -12.26 -3.86
C LEU A 52 14.41 -13.03 -3.80
N TYR A 53 15.51 -12.38 -4.17
CA TYR A 53 16.85 -12.93 -4.06
C TYR A 53 17.26 -13.18 -2.60
N GLU A 54 17.05 -12.21 -1.71
CA GLU A 54 17.30 -12.34 -0.26
C GLU A 54 16.52 -13.52 0.35
N ARG A 55 15.28 -13.74 -0.11
CA ARG A 55 14.43 -14.85 0.33
C ARG A 55 14.84 -16.20 -0.25
N LYS A 56 15.87 -16.23 -1.10
CA LYS A 56 16.32 -17.41 -1.83
C LYS A 56 15.17 -18.04 -2.61
N VAL A 57 14.40 -17.25 -3.37
CA VAL A 57 13.31 -17.79 -4.21
C VAL A 57 13.90 -18.57 -5.38
N TRP A 58 13.33 -19.74 -5.68
CA TRP A 58 13.77 -20.59 -6.79
C TRP A 58 13.71 -19.85 -8.13
N GLY A 59 14.73 -20.03 -8.98
CA GLY A 59 14.85 -19.41 -10.29
C GLY A 59 15.34 -17.95 -10.28
N ILE A 60 15.35 -17.28 -9.13
CA ILE A 60 15.85 -15.91 -9.01
C ILE A 60 17.35 -15.94 -8.73
N GLN A 61 18.16 -15.62 -9.74
CA GLN A 61 19.63 -15.77 -9.69
C GLN A 61 20.38 -14.47 -9.39
N ASN A 62 19.75 -13.31 -9.53
CA ASN A 62 20.37 -12.01 -9.25
C ASN A 62 19.32 -11.00 -8.76
N THR A 63 19.80 -9.82 -8.36
CA THR A 63 18.98 -8.72 -7.83
C THR A 63 18.64 -7.66 -8.87
N LYS A 64 19.10 -7.81 -10.12
CA LYS A 64 18.88 -6.81 -11.18
C LYS A 64 17.41 -6.79 -11.59
N CYS A 65 16.92 -5.62 -11.98
CA CYS A 65 15.58 -5.47 -12.52
C CYS A 65 15.43 -6.27 -13.82
N PRO A 66 14.46 -7.19 -13.92
CA PRO A 66 14.26 -7.98 -15.14
C PRO A 66 13.87 -7.14 -16.35
N ARG A 67 13.22 -5.99 -16.13
CA ARG A 67 12.79 -5.10 -17.20
C ARG A 67 13.96 -4.33 -17.78
N CYS A 68 14.77 -3.69 -16.93
CA CYS A 68 15.84 -2.81 -17.38
C CYS A 68 17.21 -3.49 -17.51
N ILE A 69 17.44 -4.58 -16.76
CA ILE A 69 18.64 -5.45 -16.71
C ILE A 69 19.92 -4.71 -16.26
N VAL A 70 19.82 -3.43 -15.90
CA VAL A 70 20.96 -2.58 -15.55
C VAL A 70 21.09 -2.41 -14.04
N GLU A 71 20.06 -1.85 -13.42
CA GLU A 71 20.08 -1.50 -12.01
C GLU A 71 19.52 -2.62 -11.13
N ILE A 72 19.88 -2.60 -9.84
CA ILE A 72 19.27 -3.44 -8.83
C ILE A 72 17.81 -3.04 -8.68
N GLU A 73 16.89 -4.00 -8.70
CA GLU A 73 15.48 -3.72 -8.44
C GLU A 73 15.24 -3.58 -6.94
N THR A 74 15.46 -2.38 -6.44
CA THR A 74 15.05 -1.96 -5.09
C THR A 74 13.60 -1.46 -5.12
N TRP A 75 13.02 -1.20 -3.94
CA TRP A 75 11.70 -0.53 -3.88
C TRP A 75 11.72 0.84 -4.56
N GLU A 76 12.82 1.59 -4.45
CA GLU A 76 12.93 2.92 -5.08
C GLU A 76 13.00 2.81 -6.61
N HIS A 77 13.70 1.81 -7.14
CA HIS A 77 13.87 1.59 -8.58
C HIS A 77 12.54 1.29 -9.29
N ILE A 78 11.57 0.64 -8.62
CA ILE A 78 10.25 0.35 -9.23
C ILE A 78 9.63 1.62 -9.82
N TRP A 79 9.66 2.71 -9.05
CA TRP A 79 8.99 3.96 -9.40
C TRP A 79 9.76 4.79 -10.42
N SER A 80 11.10 4.66 -10.46
CA SER A 80 11.98 5.39 -11.36
C SER A 80 12.56 4.57 -12.51
N CYS A 81 12.07 3.33 -12.71
CA CYS A 81 12.60 2.44 -13.73
C CYS A 81 12.42 3.05 -15.12
N ARG A 82 13.51 3.13 -15.91
CA ARG A 82 13.46 3.63 -17.30
C ARG A 82 12.48 2.89 -18.22
N LYS A 83 12.12 1.65 -17.86
CA LYS A 83 11.16 0.83 -18.61
C LYS A 83 9.70 1.17 -18.31
N ASN A 84 9.42 2.06 -17.36
CA ASN A 84 8.09 2.63 -17.16
C ASN A 84 7.65 3.54 -18.33
N GLY A 85 8.58 3.87 -19.24
CA GLY A 85 8.28 4.64 -20.45
C GLY A 85 7.93 6.08 -20.11
N ILE A 86 6.77 6.54 -20.58
CA ILE A 86 6.27 7.90 -20.32
C ILE A 86 5.78 8.10 -18.88
N TYR A 87 5.47 7.01 -18.17
CA TYR A 87 4.91 7.07 -16.83
C TYR A 87 6.00 7.20 -15.78
N ASN A 88 5.97 8.32 -15.06
CA ASN A 88 6.77 8.56 -13.86
C ASN A 88 5.89 9.22 -12.80
N GLU A 89 6.36 9.28 -11.56
CA GLU A 89 5.59 9.81 -10.43
C GLU A 89 5.09 11.24 -10.69
N SER A 90 5.96 12.14 -11.18
CA SER A 90 5.60 13.54 -11.41
C SER A 90 4.53 13.67 -12.48
N LYS A 91 4.63 12.90 -13.57
CA LYS A 91 3.66 12.91 -14.67
C LYS A 91 2.30 12.41 -14.19
N LEU A 92 2.27 11.25 -13.52
CA LEU A 92 1.04 10.67 -13.01
C LEU A 92 0.35 11.57 -11.97
N PHE A 93 1.14 12.25 -11.13
CA PHE A 93 0.62 13.19 -10.15
C PHE A 93 0.03 14.44 -10.79
N SER A 94 0.73 15.05 -11.74
CA SER A 94 0.21 16.16 -12.53
C SER A 94 -1.08 15.78 -13.24
N ASP A 95 -1.12 14.61 -13.88
CA ASP A 95 -2.33 14.12 -14.56
C ASP A 95 -3.50 13.89 -13.58
N SER A 96 -3.23 13.50 -12.32
CA SER A 96 -4.26 13.37 -11.29
C SER A 96 -4.79 14.71 -10.80
N ILE A 97 -3.92 15.72 -10.71
CA ILE A 97 -4.33 17.08 -10.34
C ILE A 97 -5.26 17.65 -11.42
N GLU A 98 -4.85 17.60 -12.69
CA GLU A 98 -5.66 18.12 -13.79
C GLU A 98 -7.04 17.43 -13.84
N GLU A 99 -7.06 16.09 -13.82
CA GLU A 99 -8.31 15.32 -13.94
C GLU A 99 -9.31 15.61 -12.82
N ILE A 100 -8.87 15.69 -11.56
CA ILE A 100 -9.78 15.96 -10.44
C ILE A 100 -10.20 17.42 -10.42
N CYS A 101 -9.27 18.36 -10.60
CA CYS A 101 -9.60 19.78 -10.54
C CYS A 101 -10.55 20.18 -11.67
N ASP A 102 -10.32 19.68 -12.89
CA ASP A 102 -11.16 20.02 -14.05
C ASP A 102 -12.58 19.45 -13.93
N TYR A 103 -12.75 18.36 -13.19
CA TYR A 103 -14.06 17.74 -12.95
C TYR A 103 -14.80 18.32 -11.73
N VAL A 104 -14.08 18.54 -10.62
CA VAL A 104 -14.70 18.84 -9.31
C VAL A 104 -14.77 20.35 -9.04
N MET A 105 -13.89 21.15 -9.63
CA MET A 105 -13.78 22.59 -9.35
C MET A 105 -14.32 23.46 -10.48
N MET A 106 -15.21 22.95 -11.33
CA MET A 106 -15.71 23.70 -12.51
C MET A 106 -16.36 25.05 -12.17
N ASP A 107 -16.98 25.16 -10.98
CA ASP A 107 -17.70 26.34 -10.53
C ASP A 107 -16.85 27.27 -9.61
N GLU A 108 -15.61 26.89 -9.31
CA GLU A 108 -14.69 27.68 -8.48
C GLU A 108 -13.96 28.75 -9.31
N ASP A 109 -13.39 29.76 -8.63
CA ASP A 109 -12.63 30.80 -9.31
C ASP A 109 -11.37 30.23 -10.01
N ALA A 110 -11.21 30.55 -11.29
CA ALA A 110 -10.13 30.01 -12.11
C ALA A 110 -8.72 30.34 -11.59
N ASN A 111 -8.54 31.51 -10.95
CA ASN A 111 -7.26 31.86 -10.33
C ASN A 111 -7.01 31.04 -9.06
N GLU A 112 -8.04 30.77 -8.26
CA GLU A 112 -7.91 29.92 -7.08
C GLU A 112 -7.55 28.47 -7.43
N ILE A 113 -8.16 27.92 -8.48
CA ILE A 113 -7.82 26.58 -8.99
C ILE A 113 -6.38 26.58 -9.47
N LYS A 114 -5.97 27.59 -10.24
CA LYS A 114 -4.60 27.70 -10.76
C LYS A 114 -3.58 27.79 -9.62
N GLU A 115 -3.81 28.68 -8.65
CA GLU A 115 -2.97 28.84 -7.45
C GLU A 115 -2.87 27.51 -6.69
N PHE A 116 -3.98 26.79 -6.54
CA PHE A 116 -3.99 25.48 -5.89
C PHE A 116 -3.15 24.44 -6.66
N LYS A 117 -3.33 24.33 -7.98
CA LYS A 117 -2.54 23.42 -8.84
C LYS A 117 -1.04 23.72 -8.74
N GLU A 118 -0.66 24.99 -8.84
CA GLU A 118 0.74 25.44 -8.76
C GLU A 118 1.36 25.13 -7.39
N ASN A 119 0.64 25.39 -6.31
CA ASN A 119 1.10 25.07 -4.94
C ASN A 119 1.30 23.57 -4.74
N LEU A 120 0.43 22.71 -5.26
CA LEU A 120 0.60 21.26 -5.17
C LEU A 120 1.85 20.78 -5.93
N MET A 121 2.08 21.35 -7.11
CA MET A 121 3.26 21.02 -7.91
C MET A 121 4.55 21.50 -7.23
N ASP A 122 4.59 22.70 -6.67
CA ASP A 122 5.73 23.19 -5.89
C ASP A 122 6.05 22.25 -4.72
N ILE A 123 5.04 21.92 -3.89
CA ILE A 123 5.22 21.00 -2.77
C ILE A 123 5.72 19.64 -3.24
N SER A 124 5.22 19.12 -4.36
CA SER A 124 5.64 17.82 -4.88
C SER A 124 7.14 17.73 -5.16
N THR A 125 7.76 18.86 -5.54
CA THR A 125 9.19 18.97 -5.87
C THR A 125 10.06 19.31 -4.67
N ASN A 126 9.47 19.83 -3.59
CA ASN A 126 10.18 20.10 -2.36
C ASN A 126 10.80 18.82 -1.77
N ARG A 127 11.93 18.98 -1.06
CA ARG A 127 12.55 17.84 -0.37
C ARG A 127 11.62 17.26 0.68
N SER A 128 11.57 15.94 0.73
CA SER A 128 10.82 15.19 1.72
C SER A 128 11.45 15.35 3.10
N ASN A 129 10.59 15.53 4.11
CA ASN A 129 11.03 15.61 5.52
C ASN A 129 11.32 14.21 6.09
N ILE A 130 10.66 13.18 5.56
CA ILE A 130 10.74 11.80 6.08
C ILE A 130 11.71 10.94 5.24
N MET A 131 11.75 11.18 3.94
CA MET A 131 12.56 10.46 2.96
C MET A 131 13.65 11.40 2.42
N ILE A 132 14.70 11.62 3.21
CA ILE A 132 15.74 12.66 3.05
C ILE A 132 16.34 12.77 1.63
N LEU A 133 16.42 11.67 0.89
CA LEU A 133 16.99 11.62 -0.47
C LEU A 133 15.96 11.84 -1.59
N HIS A 134 14.70 12.11 -1.26
CA HIS A 134 13.59 12.16 -2.20
C HIS A 134 12.75 13.43 -2.02
N ASN A 135 11.88 13.67 -2.99
CA ASN A 135 10.91 14.76 -2.95
C ASN A 135 9.63 14.34 -2.22
N MET A 136 8.81 15.30 -1.80
CA MET A 136 7.58 15.08 -1.04
C MET A 136 6.59 14.16 -1.74
N ILE A 137 6.55 14.15 -3.07
CA ILE A 137 5.72 13.22 -3.84
C ILE A 137 5.98 11.75 -3.47
N ARG A 138 7.24 11.41 -3.14
CA ARG A 138 7.62 10.04 -2.74
C ARG A 138 7.02 9.64 -1.40
N GLU A 139 6.72 10.60 -0.52
CA GLU A 139 5.94 10.34 0.70
C GLU A 139 4.54 9.85 0.32
N ILE A 140 3.88 10.54 -0.61
CA ILE A 140 2.56 10.14 -1.11
C ILE A 140 2.63 8.78 -1.79
N THR A 141 3.62 8.54 -2.66
CA THR A 141 3.81 7.22 -3.31
C THR A 141 3.89 6.12 -2.28
N ARG A 142 4.52 6.37 -1.13
CA ARG A 142 4.58 5.40 -0.02
C ARG A 142 3.28 5.29 0.77
N GLY A 143 2.36 6.25 0.66
CA GLY A 143 1.11 6.34 1.42
C GLY A 143 1.24 7.17 2.70
N ILE A 144 2.20 8.10 2.73
CA ILE A 144 2.42 9.03 3.85
C ILE A 144 1.97 10.43 3.40
N ILE A 145 1.09 11.05 4.18
CA ILE A 145 0.62 12.41 3.92
C ILE A 145 1.22 13.35 4.97
N ASN A 146 2.11 14.21 4.51
CA ASN A 146 2.67 15.29 5.31
C ASN A 146 1.63 16.40 5.58
N GLU A 147 1.73 17.04 6.75
CA GLU A 147 0.88 18.18 7.09
C GLU A 147 1.04 19.37 6.12
N LYS A 148 2.21 19.54 5.50
CA LYS A 148 2.45 20.57 4.49
C LYS A 148 1.42 20.54 3.36
N TRP A 149 1.00 19.35 2.93
CA TRP A 149 -0.03 19.19 1.91
C TRP A 149 -1.38 19.75 2.38
N MET A 150 -1.73 19.50 3.65
CA MET A 150 -3.01 19.93 4.23
C MET A 150 -3.07 21.44 4.48
N ASN A 151 -1.93 22.10 4.63
CA ASN A 151 -1.83 23.54 4.88
C ASN A 151 -2.11 24.38 3.63
N VAL A 152 -2.04 23.80 2.42
CA VAL A 152 -2.45 24.47 1.17
C VAL A 152 -3.96 24.63 1.08
N CYS A 153 -4.71 23.73 1.70
CA CYS A 153 -6.17 23.73 1.59
C CYS A 153 -6.79 24.85 2.44
N LYS A 154 -7.41 25.83 1.78
CA LYS A 154 -8.11 26.96 2.41
C LYS A 154 -9.28 26.50 3.30
N ASN A 155 -10.03 25.50 2.85
CA ASN A 155 -11.25 25.02 3.52
C ASN A 155 -11.33 23.48 3.53
N SER A 156 -12.46 22.93 3.99
CA SER A 156 -12.69 21.49 4.00
C SER A 156 -12.92 20.88 2.61
N SER A 157 -13.47 21.62 1.63
CA SER A 157 -13.69 21.08 0.28
C SER A 157 -12.37 20.82 -0.42
N PHE A 158 -11.42 21.76 -0.36
CA PHE A 158 -10.06 21.58 -0.88
C PHE A 158 -9.33 20.40 -0.21
N LYS A 159 -9.58 20.13 1.08
CA LYS A 159 -9.03 18.95 1.76
C LYS A 159 -9.61 17.65 1.22
N THR A 160 -10.88 17.63 0.81
CA THR A 160 -11.51 16.46 0.17
C THR A 160 -10.92 16.27 -1.22
N ILE A 161 -10.88 17.33 -2.03
CA ILE A 161 -10.29 17.32 -3.38
C ILE A 161 -8.84 16.82 -3.34
N LEU A 162 -8.04 17.30 -2.38
CA LEU A 162 -6.67 16.84 -2.21
C LEU A 162 -6.56 15.33 -1.93
N ARG A 163 -7.49 14.79 -1.12
CA ARG A 163 -7.53 13.34 -0.86
C ARG A 163 -7.90 12.57 -2.12
N ASP A 164 -8.86 13.08 -2.90
CA ASP A 164 -9.27 12.46 -4.16
C ASP A 164 -8.12 12.47 -5.19
N ILE A 165 -7.34 13.56 -5.26
CA ILE A 165 -6.11 13.64 -6.06
C ILE A 165 -5.12 12.55 -5.63
N PHE A 166 -4.86 12.40 -4.34
CA PHE A 166 -3.92 11.38 -3.84
C PHE A 166 -4.42 9.96 -4.09
N ASP A 167 -5.70 9.70 -3.92
CA ASP A 167 -6.30 8.40 -4.18
C ASP A 167 -6.25 8.04 -5.66
N LEU A 168 -6.55 8.99 -6.56
CA LEU A 168 -6.41 8.81 -8.00
C LEU A 168 -4.95 8.59 -8.39
N TYR A 169 -4.02 9.39 -7.85
CA TYR A 169 -2.59 9.26 -8.10
C TYR A 169 -2.05 7.88 -7.71
N LEU A 170 -2.38 7.40 -6.51
CA LEU A 170 -1.99 6.07 -6.04
C LEU A 170 -2.58 4.97 -6.91
N THR A 171 -3.81 5.17 -7.41
CA THR A 171 -4.44 4.24 -8.35
C THR A 171 -3.67 4.24 -9.67
N LYS A 172 -3.36 5.40 -10.25
CA LYS A 172 -2.57 5.51 -11.49
C LYS A 172 -1.19 4.86 -11.36
N ILE A 173 -0.48 5.05 -10.24
CA ILE A 173 0.80 4.36 -9.98
C ILE A 173 0.62 2.85 -9.90
N GLN A 174 -0.42 2.39 -9.19
CA GLN A 174 -0.69 0.97 -9.08
C GLN A 174 -0.94 0.36 -10.47
N GLU A 175 -1.64 1.06 -11.35
CA GLU A 175 -2.03 0.55 -12.65
C GLU A 175 -0.90 0.63 -13.68
N HIS A 176 -0.35 1.82 -13.90
CA HIS A 176 0.58 2.07 -14.99
C HIS A 176 2.02 1.65 -14.66
N ILE A 177 2.38 1.56 -13.38
CA ILE A 177 3.73 1.17 -12.97
C ILE A 177 3.70 -0.23 -12.35
N TRP A 178 2.93 -0.43 -11.27
CA TRP A 178 3.02 -1.68 -10.51
C TRP A 178 2.44 -2.88 -11.24
N LYS A 179 1.21 -2.79 -11.77
CA LYS A 179 0.57 -3.89 -12.52
C LYS A 179 1.36 -4.20 -13.79
N GLU A 180 1.72 -3.20 -14.59
CA GLU A 180 2.53 -3.39 -15.81
C GLU A 180 3.88 -4.05 -15.51
N ARG A 181 4.60 -3.60 -14.48
CA ARG A 181 5.82 -4.27 -14.03
C ARG A 181 5.58 -5.72 -13.67
N CYS A 182 4.48 -6.05 -12.97
CA CYS A 182 4.16 -7.42 -12.59
C CYS A 182 3.81 -8.31 -13.79
N ASN A 183 3.12 -7.75 -14.79
CA ASN A 183 2.75 -8.43 -16.02
C ASN A 183 4.00 -8.80 -16.82
N GLU A 184 4.87 -7.82 -17.11
CA GLU A 184 6.13 -8.04 -17.83
C GLU A 184 7.04 -9.02 -17.11
N MET A 185 7.16 -8.89 -15.78
CA MET A 185 7.93 -9.80 -14.96
C MET A 185 7.46 -11.25 -15.08
N THR A 186 6.14 -11.45 -14.99
CA THR A 186 5.54 -12.77 -15.08
C THR A 186 5.85 -13.40 -16.44
N GLU A 187 5.88 -12.59 -17.50
CA GLU A 187 6.19 -13.06 -18.85
C GLU A 187 7.68 -13.42 -19.01
N ILE A 188 8.58 -12.57 -18.54
CA ILE A 188 10.04 -12.84 -18.54
C ILE A 188 10.34 -14.12 -17.76
N GLU A 189 9.70 -14.31 -16.61
CA GLU A 189 9.91 -15.50 -15.78
C GLU A 189 9.38 -16.77 -16.42
N LYS A 190 8.22 -16.72 -17.10
CA LYS A 190 7.72 -17.87 -17.88
C LYS A 190 8.69 -18.23 -18.99
N GLN A 191 9.28 -17.26 -19.69
CA GLN A 191 10.28 -17.50 -20.73
C GLN A 191 11.55 -18.17 -20.16
N MET A 192 11.87 -17.93 -18.88
CA MET A 192 12.94 -18.60 -18.14
C MET A 192 12.50 -19.93 -17.51
N GLY A 193 11.27 -20.39 -17.74
CA GLY A 193 10.72 -21.62 -17.14
C GLY A 193 10.35 -21.49 -15.66
N ILE A 194 10.27 -20.27 -15.12
CA ILE A 194 9.95 -20.00 -13.72
C ILE A 194 8.43 -19.77 -13.57
N PHE A 195 7.72 -20.82 -13.17
CA PHE A 195 6.28 -20.75 -12.90
C PHE A 195 5.97 -20.44 -11.43
N LYS A 196 4.72 -20.00 -11.15
CA LYS A 196 4.26 -19.60 -9.80
C LYS A 196 4.52 -20.66 -8.73
N ASP A 197 4.39 -21.94 -9.07
CA ASP A 197 4.54 -23.03 -8.11
C ASP A 197 6.00 -23.25 -7.71
N LEU A 198 6.93 -22.98 -8.62
CA LEU A 198 8.36 -23.09 -8.37
C LEU A 198 8.83 -22.00 -7.39
N LYS A 199 8.25 -20.78 -7.46
CA LYS A 199 8.58 -19.68 -6.53
C LYS A 199 8.19 -19.92 -5.07
N ARG A 200 7.37 -20.95 -4.79
CA ARG A 200 7.07 -21.38 -3.40
C ARG A 200 8.20 -22.21 -2.81
N LYS A 201 9.12 -22.71 -3.64
CA LYS A 201 10.33 -23.42 -3.24
C LYS A 201 11.46 -22.41 -2.98
N LYS A 202 12.34 -22.73 -2.04
CA LYS A 202 13.61 -22.02 -1.91
C LYS A 202 14.56 -22.55 -2.98
N ARG A 203 15.44 -21.70 -3.52
CA ARG A 203 16.63 -22.15 -4.24
C ARG A 203 17.54 -22.83 -3.21
N ASP A 204 17.92 -24.06 -3.50
CA ASP A 204 18.91 -24.77 -2.71
C ASP A 204 20.29 -24.14 -2.99
N ALA A 205 21.18 -24.18 -2.00
CA ALA A 205 22.48 -23.50 -2.11
C ALA A 205 23.47 -24.27 -2.98
N ASP A 206 23.16 -25.52 -3.37
CA ASP A 206 24.06 -26.44 -4.07
C ASP A 206 23.22 -27.39 -4.96
N ASP A 207 22.99 -27.04 -6.23
CA ASP A 207 22.26 -27.92 -7.18
C ASP A 207 23.09 -28.16 -8.44
N ASP A 208 24.36 -28.52 -8.23
CA ASP A 208 25.15 -29.37 -9.14
C ASP A 208 25.20 -30.78 -8.51
N SER A 209 24.10 -31.54 -8.54
CA SER A 209 24.14 -33.01 -8.64
C SER A 209 22.74 -33.64 -8.57
N GLU A 210 22.52 -34.59 -9.48
CA GLU A 210 21.33 -35.38 -9.72
C GLU A 210 20.77 -36.19 -8.52
N ASP A 211 19.44 -36.08 -8.36
CA ASP A 211 18.43 -37.15 -8.19
C ASP A 211 18.17 -37.91 -6.84
N LYS A 212 16.84 -38.05 -6.55
CA LYS A 212 16.07 -38.99 -5.64
C LYS A 212 16.26 -38.89 -4.10
N GLU A 213 15.34 -39.17 -3.16
CA GLU A 213 13.92 -39.64 -3.02
C GLU A 213 13.47 -39.32 -1.55
N THR A 214 12.32 -38.67 -1.28
CA THR A 214 11.03 -39.16 -0.66
C THR A 214 10.94 -39.45 0.86
N ASP A 215 9.81 -39.02 1.43
CA ASP A 215 9.09 -39.48 2.64
C ASP A 215 9.27 -39.00 4.10
N THR A 216 10.17 -38.06 4.44
CA THR A 216 10.18 -37.45 5.81
C THR A 216 9.36 -36.15 5.96
N ARG A 217 8.81 -35.62 4.85
CA ARG A 217 8.36 -34.21 4.73
C ARG A 217 7.03 -33.85 5.42
N LYS A 218 6.26 -34.80 5.98
CA LYS A 218 4.91 -34.50 6.54
C LYS A 218 4.93 -34.06 8.01
N LEU A 219 5.84 -34.60 8.85
CA LEU A 219 5.87 -34.26 10.28
C LEU A 219 6.55 -32.89 10.55
N ASP A 220 7.59 -32.56 9.77
CA ASP A 220 8.38 -31.33 9.95
C ASP A 220 7.66 -30.06 9.49
N LYS A 221 6.74 -30.16 8.51
CA LYS A 221 5.93 -29.03 8.05
C LYS A 221 5.03 -28.46 9.15
N SER A 222 4.52 -29.31 10.06
CA SER A 222 3.67 -28.90 11.18
C SER A 222 4.45 -28.13 12.25
N LYS A 223 5.66 -28.62 12.60
CA LYS A 223 6.55 -27.98 13.58
C LYS A 223 7.13 -26.66 13.03
N ASN A 224 7.54 -26.62 11.76
CA ASN A 224 8.05 -25.40 11.13
C ASN A 224 6.98 -24.31 10.94
N LYS A 225 5.72 -24.68 10.64
CA LYS A 225 4.61 -23.70 10.54
C LYS A 225 4.33 -23.01 11.89
N LYS A 226 4.42 -23.74 13.01
CA LYS A 226 4.29 -23.15 14.36
C LYS A 226 5.47 -22.23 14.70
N LYS A 227 6.69 -22.64 14.35
CA LYS A 227 7.92 -21.87 14.63
C LYS A 227 7.97 -20.55 13.83
N ILE A 228 7.57 -20.58 12.56
CA ILE A 228 7.47 -19.39 11.69
C ILE A 228 6.38 -18.42 12.18
N LYS A 229 5.21 -18.94 12.60
CA LYS A 229 4.14 -18.10 13.16
C LYS A 229 4.61 -17.33 14.41
N ASN A 230 5.38 -17.99 15.28
CA ASN A 230 5.89 -17.36 16.48
C ASN A 230 6.90 -16.25 16.17
N LEU A 231 7.83 -16.48 15.24
CA LEU A 231 8.82 -15.48 14.81
C LEU A 231 8.19 -14.24 14.16
N ILE A 232 7.19 -14.42 13.30
CA ILE A 232 6.47 -13.29 12.67
C ILE A 232 5.73 -12.47 13.73
N LYS A 233 5.12 -13.15 14.72
CA LYS A 233 4.43 -12.47 15.82
C LYS A 233 5.40 -11.63 16.66
N THR A 234 6.61 -12.14 16.94
CA THR A 234 7.62 -11.41 17.71
C THR A 234 8.18 -10.22 16.93
N ASP A 235 8.47 -10.36 15.63
CA ASP A 235 8.97 -9.27 14.80
C ASP A 235 7.94 -8.15 14.62
N LEU A 236 6.65 -8.52 14.49
CA LEU A 236 5.55 -7.55 14.41
C LEU A 236 5.35 -6.82 15.75
N GLU A 237 5.39 -7.53 16.87
CA GLU A 237 5.28 -6.93 18.22
C GLU A 237 6.47 -6.00 18.53
N ASN A 238 7.68 -6.33 18.06
CA ASN A 238 8.87 -5.50 18.26
C ASN A 238 8.88 -4.25 17.37
N LYS A 239 8.37 -4.34 16.12
CA LYS A 239 8.21 -3.16 15.25
C LYS A 239 7.14 -2.20 15.74
N ILE A 240 6.01 -2.73 16.23
CA ILE A 240 4.92 -1.92 16.80
C ILE A 240 5.34 -1.22 18.10
N LYS A 241 6.30 -1.76 18.86
CA LYS A 241 6.86 -1.09 20.05
C LYS A 241 7.74 0.12 19.72
N ASN A 242 8.32 0.17 18.52
CA ASN A 242 9.25 1.21 18.09
C ASN A 242 8.60 2.31 17.23
N ASP A 243 7.36 2.10 16.76
CA ASP A 243 6.63 3.08 15.95
C ASP A 243 5.75 4.01 16.81
N VAL A 244 6.13 5.28 16.80
CA VAL A 244 5.55 6.43 17.53
C VAL A 244 4.26 6.93 16.85
N PHE A 245 3.25 6.06 16.71
CA PHE A 245 1.88 6.49 16.43
C PHE A 245 0.92 5.98 17.49
N SER A 246 0.75 6.84 18.50
CA SER A 246 -0.29 6.82 19.50
C SER A 246 -1.66 7.12 18.89
N LEU A 247 -2.46 6.08 18.65
CA LEU A 247 -3.91 6.17 18.66
C LEU A 247 -4.48 5.01 19.48
N GLY A 248 -5.07 5.35 20.63
CA GLY A 248 -6.08 4.55 21.34
C GLY A 248 -5.63 3.17 21.83
N SER A 249 -5.16 3.11 23.07
CA SER A 249 -4.94 1.89 23.83
C SER A 249 -6.26 1.17 24.17
N SER A 250 -6.92 0.53 23.20
CA SER A 250 -7.93 -0.48 23.55
C SER A 250 -8.26 -1.55 22.49
N ASN A 251 -7.60 -1.62 21.32
CA ASN A 251 -7.92 -2.69 20.34
C ASN A 251 -6.73 -3.32 19.60
N ARG A 252 -5.49 -3.09 20.05
CA ARG A 252 -4.27 -3.61 19.40
C ARG A 252 -4.24 -5.14 19.24
N HIS A 253 -4.68 -5.88 20.25
CA HIS A 253 -4.68 -7.35 20.19
C HIS A 253 -5.81 -7.92 19.32
N ARG A 254 -6.92 -7.20 19.19
CA ARG A 254 -8.08 -7.63 18.39
C ARG A 254 -7.82 -7.46 16.90
N ILE A 255 -7.15 -6.38 16.50
CA ILE A 255 -6.80 -6.09 15.10
C ILE A 255 -5.73 -7.08 14.60
N GLY A 256 -4.67 -7.31 15.39
CA GLY A 256 -3.62 -8.26 15.03
C GLY A 256 -4.16 -9.69 14.82
N ASN A 257 -5.04 -10.15 15.71
CA ASN A 257 -5.62 -11.49 15.61
C ASN A 257 -6.57 -11.64 14.41
N ASN A 258 -7.38 -10.60 14.08
CA ASN A 258 -8.30 -10.64 12.94
C ASN A 258 -7.58 -10.62 11.59
N ILE A 259 -6.45 -9.91 11.48
CA ILE A 259 -5.63 -9.89 10.26
C ILE A 259 -4.95 -11.26 10.06
N ILE A 260 -4.46 -11.87 11.14
CA ILE A 260 -3.80 -13.18 11.09
C ILE A 260 -4.82 -14.30 10.77
N SER A 261 -6.03 -14.26 11.31
CA SER A 261 -7.07 -15.27 11.02
C SER A 261 -7.51 -15.22 9.55
N ASN A 262 -7.63 -14.03 8.97
CA ASN A 262 -8.05 -13.87 7.57
C ASN A 262 -6.97 -14.29 6.57
N LEU A 263 -5.68 -14.24 6.95
CA LEU A 263 -4.56 -14.72 6.13
C LEU A 263 -4.35 -16.24 6.19
N ILE A 264 -4.96 -16.93 7.15
CA ILE A 264 -4.82 -18.38 7.33
C ILE A 264 -5.95 -19.16 6.61
N ASN A 265 -7.06 -18.49 6.29
CA ASN A 265 -8.27 -19.11 5.72
C ASN A 265 -8.46 -18.87 4.20
N THR A 266 -7.39 -18.48 3.50
CA THR A 266 -7.30 -18.47 2.02
C THR A 266 -6.07 -19.25 1.59
#